data_AF-A0A5C7LLZ6-F1
#
_entry.id   AF-A0A5C7LLZ6-F1
#
_cell.length_a   1.000
_cell.length_b   1.000
_cell.length_c   1.000
_cell.angle_alpha   90.00
_cell.angle_beta   90.00
_cell.angle_gamma   90.00
#
_symmetry.space_group_name_H-M   'P 1'
#
loop_
_entity.id
_entity.type
_entity.pdbx_description
1 polymer ?
#
loop_
_entity_poly.entity_id
_entity_poly.type
_entity_poly.pdbx_seq_one_letter_code
_entity_poly.pdbx_strand_id
1 'polypeptide(L)'
;MNIAQLILSAILAIFPYMSGNNRACIVERQERIVQHATEGRTNHNVPELVMMAVGFSETHLGCDINEGGNWGAPISRHQRHTAGTPGHAAAALRRSYEVCGNWSGAISRFRCGLCSCGGATASYTPRVIGLMRTISARSGVPMPENMGNPNRLTARR
;
A
#
# COMPACT_ATOMS: atom_id res chain seq x y z
N MET A 1 13.26 8.06 -15.39
CA MET A 1 11.97 7.65 -14.79
C MET A 1 12.22 7.36 -13.32
N ASN A 2 11.49 7.96 -12.38
CA ASN A 2 11.70 7.70 -10.94
C ASN A 2 11.09 6.34 -10.53
N ILE A 3 11.41 5.87 -9.32
CA ILE A 3 10.98 4.55 -8.81
C ILE A 3 9.45 4.42 -8.81
N ALA A 4 8.72 5.43 -8.36
CA ALA A 4 7.26 5.38 -8.31
C ALA A 4 6.63 5.33 -9.71
N GLN A 5 7.21 6.03 -10.69
CA GLN A 5 6.75 5.96 -12.08
C GLN A 5 6.97 4.56 -12.68
N LEU A 6 8.12 3.92 -12.41
CA LEU A 6 8.38 2.52 -12.80
C LEU A 6 7.33 1.56 -12.23
N ILE A 7 7.00 1.73 -10.95
CA ILE A 7 5.97 0.93 -10.28
C ILE A 7 4.59 1.19 -10.91
N LEU A 8 4.23 2.45 -11.17
CA LEU A 8 2.93 2.81 -11.74
C LEU A 8 2.74 2.24 -13.14
N SER A 9 3.77 2.36 -14.00
CA SER A 9 3.77 1.76 -15.33
C SER A 9 3.62 0.23 -15.25
N ALA A 10 4.29 -0.42 -14.30
CA ALA A 10 4.12 -1.86 -14.09
C ALA A 10 2.69 -2.23 -13.65
N ILE A 11 2.08 -1.48 -12.73
CA ILE A 11 0.68 -1.69 -12.32
C ILE A 11 -0.25 -1.58 -13.54
N LEU A 12 -0.11 -0.52 -14.34
CA LEU A 12 -0.93 -0.32 -15.53
C LEU A 12 -0.71 -1.39 -16.60
N ALA A 13 0.47 -2.03 -16.66
CA ALA A 13 0.76 -3.14 -17.56
C ALA A 13 0.19 -4.47 -17.05
N ILE A 14 0.25 -4.73 -15.73
CA ILE A 14 -0.27 -5.95 -15.09
C ILE A 14 -1.81 -5.97 -15.14
N PHE A 15 -2.44 -4.81 -14.97
CA PHE A 15 -3.89 -4.65 -14.89
C PHE A 15 -4.40 -3.79 -16.06
N PRO A 16 -4.46 -4.35 -17.29
CA PRO A 16 -4.98 -3.63 -18.45
C PRO A 16 -6.48 -3.31 -18.31
N TYR A 17 -7.21 -4.10 -17.50
CA TYR A 17 -8.62 -3.90 -17.18
C TYR A 17 -8.80 -3.84 -15.66
N MET A 18 -9.58 -2.86 -15.20
CA MET A 18 -9.91 -2.66 -13.78
C MET A 18 -11.41 -2.39 -13.68
N SER A 19 -12.00 -2.63 -12.51
CA SER A 19 -13.42 -2.35 -12.27
C SER A 19 -13.74 -0.87 -12.42
N GLY A 20 -14.92 -0.57 -12.97
CA GLY A 20 -15.39 0.81 -13.15
C GLY A 20 -14.43 1.66 -13.99
N ASN A 21 -14.21 2.90 -13.56
CA ASN A 21 -13.34 3.87 -14.23
C ASN A 21 -11.93 3.97 -13.59
N ASN A 22 -11.54 2.99 -12.77
CA ASN A 22 -10.30 3.05 -11.98
C ASN A 22 -9.06 3.25 -12.85
N ARG A 23 -8.98 2.55 -13.99
CA ARG A 23 -7.83 2.71 -14.89
C ARG A 23 -7.74 4.12 -15.46
N ALA A 24 -8.85 4.68 -15.95
CA ALA A 24 -8.88 6.03 -16.50
C ALA A 24 -8.50 7.06 -15.42
N CYS A 25 -9.05 6.91 -14.21
CA CYS A 25 -8.69 7.74 -13.06
C CYS A 25 -7.19 7.65 -12.70
N ILE A 26 -6.60 6.46 -12.70
CA ILE A 26 -5.17 6.29 -12.44
C ILE A 26 -4.34 6.97 -13.54
N VAL A 27 -4.73 6.79 -14.81
CA VAL A 27 -4.03 7.39 -15.97
C VAL A 27 -4.09 8.92 -15.93
N GLU A 28 -5.23 9.49 -15.57
CA GLU A 28 -5.41 10.94 -15.42
C GLU A 28 -4.60 11.50 -14.24
N ARG A 29 -4.46 10.73 -13.15
CA ARG A 29 -3.87 11.18 -11.89
C ARG A 29 -2.42 10.72 -11.69
N GLN A 30 -1.75 10.25 -12.74
CA GLN A 30 -0.43 9.60 -12.63
C GLN A 30 0.60 10.44 -11.87
N GLU A 31 0.73 11.72 -12.22
CA GLU A 31 1.71 12.63 -11.58
C GLU A 31 1.47 12.74 -10.07
N ARG A 32 0.20 12.93 -9.67
CA ARG A 32 -0.18 13.01 -8.25
C ARG A 32 0.03 11.68 -7.51
N ILE A 33 -0.27 10.55 -8.15
CA ILE A 33 -0.04 9.22 -7.56
C ILE A 33 1.47 9.00 -7.33
N VAL A 34 2.30 9.34 -8.31
CA VAL A 34 3.76 9.27 -8.21
C VAL A 34 4.28 10.20 -7.13
N GLN A 35 3.74 11.41 -7.03
CA GLN A 35 4.08 12.36 -5.98
C GLN A 35 3.75 11.79 -4.60
N HIS A 36 2.54 11.27 -4.37
CA HIS A 36 2.16 10.70 -3.08
C HIS A 36 3.02 9.51 -2.65
N ALA A 37 3.39 8.63 -3.59
CA ALA A 37 4.30 7.54 -3.31
C ALA A 37 5.69 8.05 -2.91
N THR A 38 6.19 9.06 -3.63
CA THR A 38 7.48 9.72 -3.35
C THR A 38 7.46 10.41 -1.99
N GLU A 39 6.39 11.15 -1.66
CA GLU A 39 6.19 11.80 -0.35
C GLU A 39 6.13 10.78 0.79
N GLY A 40 5.49 9.62 0.58
CA GLY A 40 5.49 8.52 1.55
C GLY A 40 6.91 8.02 1.86
N ARG A 41 7.77 7.96 0.83
CA ARG A 41 9.19 7.60 1.00
C ARG A 41 9.98 8.67 1.71
N THR A 42 9.86 9.92 1.30
CA THR A 42 10.67 11.03 1.83
C THR A 42 10.26 11.42 3.25
N ASN A 43 8.95 11.47 3.52
CA ASN A 43 8.43 12.04 4.76
C ASN A 43 8.21 10.98 5.84
N HIS A 44 7.97 9.72 5.45
CA HIS A 44 7.63 8.65 6.39
C HIS A 44 8.54 7.43 6.30
N ASN A 45 9.57 7.44 5.44
CA ASN A 45 10.45 6.28 5.23
C ASN A 45 9.69 4.99 4.87
N VAL A 46 8.58 5.11 4.13
CA VAL A 46 7.85 3.96 3.58
C VAL A 46 8.27 3.75 2.13
N PRO A 47 8.79 2.57 1.75
CA PRO A 47 9.16 2.27 0.37
C PRO A 47 7.98 2.49 -0.59
N GLU A 48 8.26 3.07 -1.74
CA GLU A 48 7.27 3.38 -2.78
C GLU A 48 6.52 2.10 -3.21
N LEU A 49 7.23 0.96 -3.27
CA LEU A 49 6.61 -0.33 -3.58
C LEU A 49 5.57 -0.75 -2.54
N VAL A 50 5.82 -0.51 -1.25
CA VAL A 50 4.85 -0.80 -0.19
C VAL A 50 3.66 0.15 -0.33
N MET A 51 3.92 1.46 -0.44
CA MET A 51 2.88 2.48 -0.59
C MET A 51 1.93 2.17 -1.74
N MET A 52 2.48 1.89 -2.93
CA MET A 52 1.67 1.70 -4.13
C MET A 52 0.96 0.34 -4.16
N ALA A 53 1.59 -0.73 -3.64
CA ALA A 53 0.92 -2.03 -3.57
C ALA A 53 -0.25 -2.03 -2.58
N VAL A 54 -0.09 -1.38 -1.41
CA VAL A 54 -1.16 -1.20 -0.42
C VAL A 54 -2.24 -0.28 -0.98
N GLY A 55 -1.88 0.91 -1.47
CA GLY A 55 -2.84 1.87 -2.01
C GLY A 55 -3.65 1.31 -3.17
N PHE A 56 -3.02 0.52 -4.05
CA PHE A 56 -3.71 -0.19 -5.13
C PHE A 56 -4.65 -1.27 -4.60
N SER A 57 -4.21 -2.07 -3.63
CA SER A 57 -5.01 -3.16 -3.05
C SER A 57 -6.20 -2.68 -2.21
N GLU A 58 -6.11 -1.48 -1.64
CA GLU A 58 -7.15 -0.92 -0.78
C GLU A 58 -8.18 -0.10 -1.56
N THR A 59 -7.73 0.75 -2.49
CA THR A 59 -8.62 1.76 -3.11
C THR A 59 -8.28 2.05 -4.59
N HIS A 60 -7.51 1.16 -5.25
CA HIS A 60 -6.95 1.41 -6.58
C HIS A 60 -6.23 2.77 -6.67
N LEU A 61 -5.37 3.07 -5.68
CA LEU A 61 -4.62 4.32 -5.58
C LEU A 61 -5.56 5.55 -5.44
N GLY A 62 -6.67 5.37 -4.73
CA GLY A 62 -7.64 6.43 -4.46
C GLY A 62 -8.66 6.66 -5.57
N CYS A 63 -8.82 5.69 -6.47
CA CYS A 63 -9.76 5.75 -7.59
C CYS A 63 -11.05 4.95 -7.38
N ASP A 64 -11.12 4.12 -6.34
CA ASP A 64 -12.36 3.46 -5.96
C ASP A 64 -13.46 4.48 -5.56
N ILE A 65 -14.70 4.14 -5.90
CA ILE A 65 -15.86 5.00 -5.71
C ILE A 65 -16.06 5.29 -4.21
N ASN A 66 -16.29 6.57 -3.87
CA ASN A 66 -16.52 7.07 -2.50
C ASN A 66 -15.35 6.95 -1.52
N GLU A 67 -14.15 6.56 -1.96
CA GLU A 67 -12.97 6.41 -1.07
C GLU A 67 -12.25 7.72 -0.75
N GLY A 68 -12.54 8.81 -1.47
CA GLY A 68 -11.98 10.14 -1.21
C GLY A 68 -10.46 10.26 -1.38
N GLY A 69 -9.78 9.28 -1.98
CA GLY A 69 -8.34 9.31 -2.23
C GLY A 69 -7.46 8.73 -1.11
N ASN A 70 -8.03 8.02 -0.13
CA ASN A 70 -7.40 7.69 1.15
C ASN A 70 -6.28 6.62 1.10
N TRP A 71 -6.12 5.86 0.02
CA TRP A 71 -5.13 4.76 -0.08
C TRP A 71 -5.22 3.76 1.09
N GLY A 72 -6.43 3.62 1.65
CA GLY A 72 -6.73 2.75 2.78
C GLY A 72 -6.30 3.27 4.15
N ALA A 73 -5.97 4.57 4.34
CA ALA A 73 -5.56 5.03 5.66
C ALA A 73 -6.65 4.72 6.71
N PRO A 74 -6.27 4.15 7.87
CA PRO A 74 -7.21 3.78 8.91
C PRO A 74 -8.03 4.97 9.41
N ILE A 75 -9.29 4.73 9.76
CA ILE A 75 -10.19 5.77 10.28
C ILE A 75 -9.62 6.33 11.59
N SER A 76 -9.48 7.66 11.64
CA SER A 76 -9.06 8.38 12.84
C SER A 76 -10.08 8.18 13.97
N ARG A 77 -9.59 7.94 15.19
CA ARG A 77 -10.44 7.87 16.39
C ARG A 77 -11.10 9.21 16.73
N HIS A 78 -10.41 10.32 16.42
CA HIS A 78 -10.80 11.67 16.79
C HIS A 78 -11.49 12.44 15.65
N GLN A 79 -11.32 11.99 14.41
CA GLN A 79 -11.91 12.60 13.22
C GLN A 79 -12.62 11.52 12.41
N ARG A 80 -13.72 11.01 12.98
CA ARG A 80 -14.62 10.10 12.26
C ARG A 80 -15.31 10.88 11.14
N HIS A 81 -15.57 10.23 9.99
CA HIS A 81 -16.23 10.82 8.81
C HIS A 81 -15.38 11.78 7.96
N THR A 82 -14.07 11.90 8.23
CA THR A 82 -13.12 12.53 7.31
C THR A 82 -12.31 11.45 6.60
N ALA A 83 -12.30 11.46 5.27
CA ALA A 83 -11.43 10.57 4.50
C ALA A 83 -9.97 10.88 4.85
N GLY A 84 -9.17 9.85 5.14
CA GLY A 84 -7.74 10.03 5.31
C GLY A 84 -7.06 10.38 3.98
N THR A 85 -5.76 10.62 4.03
CA THR A 85 -4.95 10.96 2.86
C THR A 85 -3.90 9.89 2.62
N PRO A 86 -3.26 9.85 1.44
CA PRO A 86 -2.11 8.98 1.21
C PRO A 86 -0.97 9.21 2.23
N GLY A 87 -0.80 10.44 2.71
CA GLY A 87 0.13 10.75 3.80
C GLY A 87 -0.27 10.10 5.13
N HIS A 88 -1.56 10.09 5.48
CA HIS A 88 -2.05 9.34 6.65
C HIS A 88 -1.81 7.83 6.50
N ALA A 89 -1.98 7.28 5.29
CA ALA A 89 -1.67 5.87 5.02
C ALA A 89 -0.18 5.58 5.23
N ALA A 90 0.70 6.45 4.72
CA ALA A 90 2.14 6.35 4.92
C ALA A 90 2.53 6.40 6.40
N ALA A 91 1.98 7.36 7.16
CA ALA A 91 2.23 7.47 8.60
C ALA A 91 1.77 6.20 9.36
N ALA A 92 0.60 5.66 9.02
CA ALA A 92 0.09 4.44 9.62
C ALA A 92 0.92 3.19 9.27
N LEU A 93 1.39 3.06 8.02
CA LEU A 93 2.29 2.01 7.59
C LEU A 93 3.64 2.10 8.32
N ARG A 94 4.21 3.31 8.42
CA ARG A 94 5.47 3.52 9.13
C ARG A 94 5.33 3.15 10.61
N ARG A 95 4.28 3.61 11.27
CA ARG A 95 4.01 3.24 12.66
C ARG A 95 3.84 1.73 12.82
N SER A 96 3.22 1.08 11.84
CA SER A 96 3.04 -0.38 11.85
C SER A 96 4.37 -1.12 11.67
N TYR A 97 5.28 -0.60 10.85
CA TYR A 97 6.63 -1.12 10.71
C TYR A 97 7.43 -1.02 12.01
N GLU A 98 7.34 0.11 12.72
CA GLU A 98 8.02 0.28 14.01
C GLU A 98 7.53 -0.71 15.07
N VAL A 99 6.24 -1.07 15.05
CA VAL A 99 5.68 -2.04 16.00
C VAL A 99 6.04 -3.47 15.62
N CYS A 100 5.94 -3.83 14.34
CA CYS A 100 6.10 -5.22 13.90
C CYS A 100 7.54 -5.58 13.49
N GLY A 101 8.40 -4.58 13.30
CA GLY A 101 9.82 -4.74 12.93
C GLY A 101 10.08 -5.20 11.49
N ASN A 102 9.04 -5.35 10.65
CA ASN A 102 9.17 -5.78 9.26
C ASN A 102 7.94 -5.36 8.43
N TRP A 103 8.08 -5.31 7.10
CA TRP A 103 7.01 -4.84 6.21
C TRP A 103 5.82 -5.80 6.09
N SER A 104 6.02 -7.13 6.16
CA SER A 104 4.89 -8.07 6.16
C SER A 104 3.97 -7.83 7.36
N GLY A 105 4.55 -7.70 8.54
CA GLY A 105 3.82 -7.37 9.77
C GLY A 105 3.22 -5.97 9.72
N ALA A 106 3.91 -4.99 9.11
CA ALA A 106 3.39 -3.65 8.94
C ALA A 106 2.11 -3.63 8.07
N ILE A 107 2.13 -4.30 6.92
CA ILE A 107 0.98 -4.44 6.00
C ILE A 107 -0.18 -5.16 6.71
N SER A 108 0.13 -6.22 7.47
CA SER A 108 -0.86 -6.91 8.29
C SER A 108 -1.51 -5.96 9.32
N ARG A 109 -0.69 -5.25 10.09
CA ARG A 109 -1.16 -4.37 11.15
C ARG A 109 -1.92 -3.17 10.61
N PHE A 110 -1.53 -2.66 9.44
CA PHE A 110 -2.28 -1.63 8.73
C PHE A 110 -3.72 -2.06 8.46
N ARG A 111 -3.92 -3.33 8.05
CA ARG A 111 -5.25 -3.86 7.72
C ARG A 111 -6.08 -4.23 8.94
N CYS A 112 -5.53 -4.99 9.88
CA CYS A 112 -6.30 -5.63 10.95
C CYS A 112 -5.87 -5.23 12.36
N GLY A 113 -4.92 -4.29 12.50
CA GLY A 113 -4.40 -3.85 13.80
C GLY A 113 -3.41 -4.83 14.46
N LEU A 114 -3.14 -5.98 13.85
CA LEU A 114 -2.23 -7.02 14.37
C LEU A 114 -1.09 -7.29 13.40
N CYS A 115 0.11 -7.57 13.93
CA CYS A 115 1.27 -7.94 13.12
C CYS A 115 1.08 -9.26 12.34
N SER A 116 0.03 -10.01 12.62
CA SER A 116 -0.46 -11.14 11.80
C SER A 116 -1.98 -11.12 11.80
N CYS A 117 -2.59 -11.05 10.61
CA CYS A 117 -4.05 -11.13 10.48
C CYS A 117 -4.52 -12.57 10.58
N GLY A 118 -5.66 -12.76 11.25
CA GLY A 118 -6.37 -14.04 11.34
C GLY A 118 -7.74 -14.01 10.67
N GLY A 119 -8.41 -15.17 10.66
CA GLY A 119 -9.78 -15.30 10.17
C GLY A 119 -9.97 -14.79 8.75
N ALA A 120 -11.03 -14.01 8.53
CA ALA A 120 -11.40 -13.48 7.21
C ALA A 120 -10.33 -12.60 6.54
N THR A 121 -9.37 -12.08 7.30
CA THR A 121 -8.32 -11.17 6.78
C THR A 121 -6.96 -11.85 6.59
N ALA A 122 -6.84 -13.15 6.89
CA ALA A 122 -5.56 -13.88 6.85
C ALA A 122 -4.89 -13.86 5.45
N SER A 123 -5.68 -13.80 4.37
CA SER A 123 -5.17 -13.79 3.00
C SER A 123 -4.72 -12.42 2.49
N TYR A 124 -4.96 -11.34 3.25
CA TYR A 124 -4.65 -9.98 2.82
C TYR A 124 -3.13 -9.78 2.62
N THR A 125 -2.33 -10.02 3.66
CA THR A 125 -0.89 -9.79 3.61
C THR A 125 -0.19 -10.62 2.52
N PRO A 126 -0.45 -11.94 2.38
CA PRO A 126 0.10 -12.72 1.27
C PRO A 126 -0.31 -12.19 -0.11
N ARG A 127 -1.54 -11.68 -0.27
CA ARG A 127 -2.01 -11.11 -1.55
C ARG A 127 -1.25 -9.84 -1.90
N VAL A 128 -1.10 -8.90 -0.96
CA VAL A 128 -0.34 -7.66 -1.17
C VAL A 128 1.12 -7.96 -1.47
N ILE A 129 1.75 -8.88 -0.75
CA ILE A 129 3.14 -9.29 -1.01
C ILE A 129 3.27 -9.97 -2.37
N GLY A 130 2.30 -10.81 -2.77
CA GLY A 130 2.24 -11.40 -4.10
C GLY A 130 2.19 -10.33 -5.20
N LEU A 131 1.35 -9.31 -5.02
CA LEU A 131 1.30 -8.14 -5.90
C LEU A 131 2.66 -7.40 -5.95
N MET A 132 3.28 -7.13 -4.80
CA MET A 132 4.59 -6.48 -4.73
C MET A 132 5.66 -7.25 -5.51
N ARG A 133 5.68 -8.58 -5.40
CA ARG A 133 6.62 -9.43 -6.17
C ARG A 133 6.38 -9.33 -7.67
N THR A 134 5.12 -9.36 -8.11
CA THR A 134 4.76 -9.21 -9.53
C THR A 134 5.17 -7.83 -10.05
N ILE A 135 4.89 -6.76 -9.30
CA ILE A 135 5.32 -5.41 -9.65
C ILE A 135 6.84 -5.33 -9.72
N SER A 136 7.55 -5.82 -8.70
CA SER A 136 9.01 -5.82 -8.64
C SER A 136 9.64 -6.52 -9.84
N ALA A 137 9.14 -7.72 -10.20
CA ALA A 137 9.60 -8.46 -11.36
C ALA A 137 9.34 -7.74 -12.70
N ARG A 138 8.25 -6.95 -12.79
CA ARG A 138 7.89 -6.21 -14.01
C ARG A 138 8.58 -4.86 -14.14
N SER A 139 8.84 -4.17 -13.02
CA SER A 139 9.41 -2.81 -13.00
C SER A 139 10.93 -2.78 -12.84
N GLY A 140 11.53 -3.89 -12.39
CA GLY A 140 12.95 -3.95 -12.00
C GLY A 140 13.25 -3.27 -10.65
N VAL A 141 12.23 -2.76 -9.96
CA VAL A 141 12.39 -2.18 -8.61
C VAL A 141 12.53 -3.31 -7.60
N PRO A 142 13.59 -3.36 -6.77
CA PRO A 142 13.77 -4.43 -5.81
C PRO A 142 12.69 -4.42 -4.73
N MET A 143 12.42 -5.60 -4.18
CA MET A 143 11.62 -5.70 -2.95
C MET A 143 12.31 -4.94 -1.81
N PRO A 144 11.55 -4.28 -0.91
CA PRO A 144 12.11 -3.64 0.27
C PRO A 144 12.93 -4.60 1.11
N GLU A 145 13.95 -4.07 1.78
CA GLU A 145 14.64 -4.80 2.83
C GLU A 145 13.70 -5.06 4.02
N ASN A 146 14.02 -6.06 4.85
CA ASN A 146 13.24 -6.39 6.05
C ASN A 146 11.76 -6.66 5.77
N MET A 147 11.45 -7.42 4.70
CA MET A 147 10.08 -7.90 4.47
C MET A 147 9.57 -8.79 5.61
N GLY A 148 10.44 -9.49 6.33
CA GLY A 148 10.04 -10.50 7.31
C GLY A 148 9.47 -11.76 6.64
N ASN A 149 9.19 -12.79 7.44
CA ASN A 149 8.56 -14.00 6.93
C ASN A 149 7.03 -13.86 7.06
N PRO A 150 6.26 -13.83 5.96
CA PRO A 150 4.81 -13.71 6.02
C PRO A 150 4.13 -14.88 6.76
N ASN A 151 4.83 -16.03 6.92
CA ASN A 151 4.34 -17.23 7.60
C ASN A 151 4.90 -17.40 9.03
N ARG A 152 5.82 -16.55 9.49
CA ARG A 152 6.32 -16.51 10.87
C ARG A 152 6.21 -15.10 11.41
N LEU A 153 4.99 -14.68 11.68
CA LEU A 153 4.72 -13.42 12.38
C LEU A 153 4.52 -13.76 13.85
N THR A 154 5.61 -13.71 14.63
CA THR A 154 5.55 -13.89 16.08
C THR A 154 4.65 -12.83 16.68
N ALA A 155 3.58 -13.26 17.35
CA ALA A 155 2.67 -12.40 18.08
C ALA A 155 3.42 -11.65 19.19
N ARG A 156 3.85 -10.42 18.92
CA ARG A 156 4.07 -9.44 19.98
C ARG A 156 2.82 -8.58 20.04
N ARG A 157 2.07 -8.75 21.14
CA ARG A 157 0.89 -7.96 21.50
C ARG A 157 1.32 -6.56 21.90
#